data_AF-A0A3D2GLP3-F1
#
_entry.id   AF-A0A3D2GLP3-F1
#
_cell.length_a   1.000
_cell.length_b   1.000
_cell.length_c   1.000
_cell.angle_alpha   90.00
_cell.angle_beta   90.00
_cell.angle_gamma   90.00
#
_symmetry.space_group_name_H-M   'P 1'
#
loop_
_entity.id
_entity.type
_entity.pdbx_description
1 polymer ?
#
loop_
_entity_poly.entity_id
_entity_poly.type
_entity_poly.pdbx_seq_one_letter_code
_entity_poly.pdbx_strand_id
1 'polypeptide(L)' 'MKTETKDAAARRLARIEGQVRGISKMIAEDRYCIDVIRQVQAVKAALTGLEAT' A
#
# COMPACT_ATOMS: atom_id res chain seq x y z
N MET A 1 -17.10 -13.41 4.03
CA MET A 1 -17.08 -12.31 3.04
C MET A 1 -17.95 -12.67 1.85
N LYS A 2 -18.90 -11.80 1.49
CA LYS A 2 -19.63 -11.87 0.20
C LYS A 2 -18.63 -11.74 -0.96
N THR A 3 -18.90 -12.35 -2.11
CA THR A 3 -17.97 -12.39 -3.26
C THR A 3 -17.55 -10.99 -3.72
N GLU A 4 -18.48 -10.03 -3.79
CA GLU A 4 -18.17 -8.63 -4.12
C GLU A 4 -17.18 -7.98 -3.11
N THR A 5 -17.32 -8.30 -1.81
CA THR A 5 -16.40 -7.82 -0.77
C THR A 5 -15.01 -8.45 -0.92
N LYS A 6 -14.93 -9.71 -1.35
CA LYS A 6 -13.65 -10.38 -1.63
C LYS A 6 -12.93 -9.73 -2.80
N ASP A 7 -13.63 -9.47 -3.89
CA ASP A 7 -13.05 -8.88 -5.09
C ASP A 7 -12.61 -7.43 -4.83
N ALA A 8 -13.39 -6.66 -4.08
CA ALA A 8 -13.02 -5.31 -3.65
C ALA A 8 -11.76 -5.32 -2.77
N ALA A 9 -11.68 -6.23 -1.80
CA ALA A 9 -10.52 -6.38 -0.92
C ALA A 9 -9.27 -6.80 -1.72
N ALA A 10 -9.39 -7.77 -2.63
CA ALA A 10 -8.30 -8.21 -3.49
C ALA A 10 -7.76 -7.07 -4.37
N ARG A 11 -8.64 -6.26 -4.97
CA ARG A 11 -8.23 -5.08 -5.77
C ARG A 11 -7.49 -4.04 -4.94
N ARG A 12 -7.89 -3.82 -3.69
CA ARG A 12 -7.20 -2.88 -2.78
C ARG A 12 -5.83 -3.41 -2.37
N LEU A 13 -5.73 -4.69 -2.03
CA LEU A 13 -4.45 -5.34 -1.74
C LEU A 13 -3.47 -5.27 -2.92
N ALA A 14 -3.93 -5.47 -4.15
CA ALA A 14 -3.09 -5.33 -5.34
C ALA A 14 -2.52 -3.92 -5.51
N ARG A 15 -3.27 -2.88 -5.15
CA ARG A 15 -2.76 -1.49 -5.15
C ARG A 15 -1.70 -1.28 -4.07
N ILE A 16 -1.94 -1.81 -2.87
CA ILE A 16 -1.01 -1.72 -1.74
C ILE A 16 0.30 -2.42 -2.07
N GLU A 17 0.25 -3.59 -2.71
CA GLU A 17 1.44 -4.29 -3.20
C GLU A 17 2.26 -3.43 -4.18
N GLY A 18 1.58 -2.74 -5.11
CA GLY A 18 2.23 -1.79 -6.03
C GLY A 18 2.94 -0.64 -5.29
N GLN A 19 2.33 -0.11 -4.23
CA GLN A 19 2.95 0.93 -3.39
C GLN A 19 4.19 0.41 -2.67
N VAL A 20 4.12 -0.79 -2.08
CA VAL A 20 5.27 -1.42 -1.39
C VAL A 20 6.43 -1.65 -2.37
N ARG A 21 6.13 -2.14 -3.58
CA ARG A 21 7.14 -2.29 -4.65
C ARG A 21 7.78 -0.96 -5.04
N GLY A 22 6.97 0.11 -5.08
CA GLY A 22 7.44 1.47 -5.29
C GLY A 22 8.42 1.91 -4.20
N ILE A 23 8.11 1.66 -2.93
CA ILE A 23 9.00 1.96 -1.79
C ILE A 23 10.33 1.23 -1.92
N SER A 24 10.33 -0.07 -2.27
CA SER A 24 11.58 -0.82 -2.49
C SER A 24 12.44 -0.18 -3.58
N LYS A 25 11.84 0.31 -4.66
CA LYS A 25 12.55 1.05 -5.71
C LYS A 25 13.12 2.37 -5.20
N MET A 26 12.35 3.14 -4.41
CA MET A 26 12.85 4.39 -3.82
C MET A 26 14.07 4.17 -2.93
N ILE A 27 14.10 3.07 -2.18
CA ILE A 27 15.25 2.69 -1.34
C ILE A 27 16.45 2.31 -2.23
N ALA A 28 16.23 1.52 -3.28
CA ALA A 28 17.29 1.14 -4.21
C ALA A 28 17.89 2.35 -4.97
N GLU A 29 17.09 3.41 -5.17
CA GLU A 29 17.48 4.67 -5.79
C GLU A 29 18.06 5.69 -4.79
N ASP A 30 18.26 5.29 -3.53
CA ASP A 30 18.78 6.14 -2.44
C ASP A 30 18.00 7.45 -2.26
N ARG A 31 16.67 7.38 -2.45
CA ARG A 31 15.79 8.55 -2.30
C ARG A 31 15.74 9.03 -0.85
N TYR A 32 15.49 10.32 -0.71
CA TYR A 32 15.45 10.99 0.59
C TYR A 32 14.50 10.29 1.59
N CYS A 33 15.02 10.02 2.78
CA CYS A 33 14.34 9.21 3.79
C CYS A 33 12.94 9.72 4.14
N ILE A 34 12.72 11.03 4.13
CA ILE A 34 11.40 11.63 4.41
C ILE A 34 10.38 11.24 3.34
N ASP A 35 10.77 11.17 2.07
CA ASP A 35 9.89 10.74 0.98
C ASP A 35 9.52 9.27 1.15
N VAL A 36 10.49 8.42 1.50
CA VAL A 36 10.28 6.99 1.77
C VAL A 36 9.32 6.81 2.94
N ILE A 37 9.55 7.52 4.06
CA ILE A 37 8.67 7.49 5.24
C ILE A 37 7.25 7.91 4.86
N ARG A 38 7.10 8.97 4.07
CA ARG A 38 5.78 9.44 3.62
C ARG A 38 5.04 8.37 2.82
N GLN A 39 5.73 7.63 1.95
CA GLN A 39 5.10 6.51 1.21
C GLN A 39 4.75 5.34 2.13
N VAL A 40 5.59 5.03 3.13
CA VAL A 40 5.27 4.01 4.14
C VAL A 40 4.00 4.40 4.92
N GLN A 41 3.83 5.67 5.29
CA GLN A 41 2.60 6.12 5.95
C GLN A 41 1.36 6.02 5.04
N ALA A 42 1.51 6.27 3.73
CA ALA A 42 0.44 6.07 2.77
C ALA A 42 0.00 4.60 2.67
N VAL A 43 0.96 3.67 2.67
CA VAL A 43 0.69 2.22 2.71
C VAL A 43 -0.04 1.84 4.00
N LYS A 44 0.41 2.35 5.15
CA LYS A 44 -0.24 2.10 6.44
C LYS A 44 -1.70 2.57 6.44
N ALA A 45 -1.97 3.77 5.93
CA ALA A 45 -3.33 4.30 5.82
C ALA A 45 -4.21 3.45 4.88
N ALA A 46 -3.65 2.96 3.77
CA ALA A 46 -4.37 2.09 2.85
C ALA A 46 -4.73 0.73 3.48
N LEU A 47 -3.84 0.17 4.32
CA LEU A 47 -4.10 -1.05 5.09
C LEU A 47 -5.18 -0.84 6.15
N THR A 48 -5.11 0.25 6.93
CA THR A 48 -6.17 0.59 7.90
C THR A 48 -7.52 0.78 7.21
N GLY A 49 -7.53 1.38 6.02
CA GLY A 49 -8.75 1.51 5.21
C GLY A 49 -9.32 0.16 4.73
N LEU A 50 -8.50 -0.88 4.63
CA LEU A 50 -8.94 -2.23 4.30
C LEU A 50 -9.57 -2.94 5.51
N GLU A 51 -9.00 -2.75 6.71
CA GLU A 51 -9.52 -3.32 7.97
C GLU A 51 -10.95 -2.84 8.30
N ALA A 52 -11.29 -1.62 7.89
CA ALA A 52 -12.59 -1.00 8.14
C ALA A 52 -13.70 -1.40 7.15
N THR A 53 -13.47 -2.37 6.24
CA THR A 53 -14.39 -2.74 5.14
C THR A 53 -14.89 -4.18 5.23
#